data_AF-A0A2R4CC11-F1
#
_entry.id   AF-A0A2R4CC11-F1
#
_cell.length_a   1.000
_cell.length_b   1.000
_cell.length_c   1.000
_cell.angle_alpha   90.00
_cell.angle_beta   90.00
_cell.angle_gamma   90.00
#
_symmetry.space_group_name_H-M   'P 1'
#
loop_
_entity.id
_entity.type
_entity.pdbx_description
1 polymer ?
#
loop_
_entity_poly.entity_id
_entity_poly.type
_entity_poly.pdbx_seq_one_letter_code
_entity_poly.pdbx_strand_id
1 'polypeptide(L)'
;MRTLTRPILLFAVLAAAASARAGSPDGLNLVAIAAPSAASYAGALQRFVRHARDSGVQCGEYALNLAILHTVPPAQLTSELALQALHDKAKRKQLGRLLTGFRDKSVERGFDAALAYEVRQGQLRLYGISGASDEQPVVVTLPVAAAARQERFDVAACKAVASLPVLAEP
;
A
#
# COMPACT_ATOMS: atom_id res chain seq x y z
N MET A 1 -48.75 20.20 -48.15
CA MET A 1 -49.17 19.51 -46.92
C MET A 1 -48.68 18.07 -46.96
N ARG A 2 -47.69 17.71 -46.14
CA ARG A 2 -47.38 16.35 -45.68
C ARG A 2 -46.55 16.49 -44.41
N THR A 3 -47.20 16.23 -43.29
CA THR A 3 -46.65 16.15 -41.94
C THR A 3 -45.85 14.86 -41.79
N LEU A 4 -44.58 14.94 -41.36
CA LEU A 4 -43.87 13.79 -40.81
C LEU A 4 -43.26 14.14 -39.44
N THR A 5 -43.94 13.58 -38.45
CA THR A 5 -43.52 13.10 -37.13
C THR A 5 -42.02 12.97 -36.87
N ARG A 6 -41.60 13.56 -35.74
CA ARG A 6 -40.32 13.37 -35.03
C ARG A 6 -40.07 11.91 -34.65
N PRO A 7 -38.79 11.54 -34.51
CA PRO A 7 -38.37 10.80 -33.32
C PRO A 7 -37.28 11.56 -32.57
N ILE A 8 -37.53 11.77 -31.28
CA ILE A 8 -36.60 12.31 -30.29
C ILE A 8 -35.57 11.22 -30.01
N LEU A 9 -34.31 11.44 -30.39
CA LEU A 9 -33.17 10.58 -30.06
C LEU A 9 -32.60 11.03 -28.71
N LEU A 10 -33.07 10.39 -27.64
CA LEU A 10 -32.52 10.45 -26.29
C LEU A 10 -31.22 9.63 -26.26
N PHE A 11 -30.07 10.29 -26.40
CA PHE A 11 -28.77 9.69 -26.11
C PHE A 11 -28.44 9.91 -24.63
N ALA A 12 -28.96 9.04 -23.76
CA ALA A 12 -28.51 8.91 -22.39
C ALA A 12 -27.23 8.06 -22.38
N VAL A 13 -26.07 8.68 -22.60
CA VAL A 13 -24.78 8.04 -22.36
C VAL A 13 -24.57 8.01 -20.84
N LEU A 14 -25.02 6.94 -20.19
CA LEU A 14 -24.51 6.56 -18.88
C LEU A 14 -23.04 6.19 -19.05
N ALA A 15 -22.15 7.17 -18.86
CA ALA A 15 -20.77 6.91 -18.54
C ALA A 15 -20.76 6.24 -17.15
N ALA A 16 -20.80 4.91 -17.13
CA ALA A 16 -20.40 4.16 -15.96
C ALA A 16 -18.95 4.54 -15.67
N ALA A 17 -18.74 5.38 -14.67
CA ALA A 17 -17.43 5.56 -14.07
C ALA A 17 -17.02 4.22 -13.48
N ALA A 18 -16.35 3.39 -14.29
CA ALA A 18 -15.59 2.28 -13.79
C ALA A 18 -14.49 2.89 -12.94
N SER A 19 -14.72 2.98 -11.63
CA SER A 19 -13.65 3.17 -10.67
C SER A 19 -12.67 2.04 -10.93
N ALA A 20 -11.55 2.36 -11.58
CA ALA A 20 -10.46 1.42 -11.75
C ALA A 20 -10.04 0.98 -10.35
N ARG A 21 -10.40 -0.24 -9.95
CA ARG A 21 -9.81 -0.89 -8.80
C ARG A 21 -8.36 -1.15 -9.19
N ALA A 22 -7.51 -0.17 -8.96
CA ALA A 22 -6.07 -0.34 -9.03
C ALA A 22 -5.70 -1.36 -7.95
N GLY A 23 -5.51 -2.61 -8.36
CA GLY A 23 -5.21 -3.73 -7.48
C GLY A 23 -5.58 -5.04 -8.15
N SER A 24 -4.68 -6.01 -8.13
CA SER A 24 -5.01 -7.41 -8.46
C SER A 24 -6.24 -7.84 -7.65
N PRO A 25 -7.15 -8.68 -8.19
CA PRO A 25 -8.25 -9.26 -7.42
C PRO A 25 -7.79 -9.87 -6.10
N ASP A 26 -6.56 -10.39 -6.05
CA ASP A 26 -5.99 -11.03 -4.87
C ASP A 26 -5.53 -10.06 -3.78
N GLY A 27 -5.35 -8.77 -4.11
CA GLY A 27 -4.84 -7.75 -3.20
C GLY A 27 -3.31 -7.76 -3.05
N LEU A 28 -2.80 -6.89 -2.19
CA LEU A 28 -1.37 -6.69 -1.94
C LEU A 28 -0.89 -7.54 -0.75
N ASN A 29 0.21 -8.29 -0.91
CA ASN A 29 0.91 -8.96 0.17
C ASN A 29 2.01 -8.04 0.70
N LEU A 30 1.86 -7.59 1.94
CA LEU A 30 2.79 -6.65 2.56
C LEU A 30 3.53 -7.27 3.74
N VAL A 31 4.74 -6.80 3.96
CA VAL A 31 5.44 -6.93 5.24
C VAL A 31 5.62 -5.55 5.86
N ALA A 32 5.41 -5.42 7.16
CA ALA A 32 5.72 -4.19 7.87
C ALA A 32 7.07 -4.27 8.57
N ILE A 33 7.86 -3.21 8.43
CA ILE A 33 9.22 -3.14 8.94
C ILE A 33 9.40 -1.86 9.76
N ALA A 34 9.42 -1.99 11.08
CA ALA A 34 9.59 -0.86 11.99
C ALA A 34 11.08 -0.56 12.22
N ALA A 35 11.48 0.70 12.10
CA ALA A 35 12.70 1.16 12.75
C ALA A 35 12.52 1.20 14.28
N PRO A 36 13.60 1.07 15.07
CA PRO A 36 13.51 1.17 16.53
C PRO A 36 12.80 2.44 17.02
N SER A 37 13.00 3.57 16.32
CA SER A 37 12.38 4.87 16.66
C SER A 37 10.85 4.89 16.50
N ALA A 38 10.26 3.92 15.79
CA ALA A 38 8.83 3.85 15.53
C ALA A 38 8.16 2.60 16.12
N ALA A 39 8.85 1.83 16.98
CA ALA A 39 8.30 0.61 17.56
C ALA A 39 6.94 0.82 18.28
N SER A 40 6.72 2.00 18.87
CA SER A 40 5.46 2.38 19.53
C SER A 40 4.24 2.42 18.59
N TYR A 41 4.45 2.47 17.27
CA TYR A 41 3.37 2.48 16.28
C TYR A 41 2.89 1.09 15.86
N ALA A 42 3.47 0.01 16.38
CA ALA A 42 3.02 -1.35 16.09
C ALA A 42 1.51 -1.55 16.35
N GLY A 43 0.98 -0.98 17.43
CA GLY A 43 -0.45 -1.05 17.73
C GLY A 43 -1.34 -0.26 16.75
N ALA A 44 -0.86 0.86 16.22
CA ALA A 44 -1.56 1.62 15.18
C ALA A 44 -1.60 0.85 13.86
N LEU A 45 -0.49 0.17 13.53
CA LEU A 45 -0.41 -0.70 12.38
C LEU A 45 -1.37 -1.90 12.50
N GLN A 46 -1.43 -2.57 13.65
CA GLN A 46 -2.38 -3.67 13.86
C GLN A 46 -3.84 -3.21 13.70
N ARG A 47 -4.17 -2.00 14.17
CA ARG A 47 -5.50 -1.41 13.95
C ARG A 47 -5.76 -1.10 12.47
N PHE A 48 -4.78 -0.57 11.76
CA PHE A 48 -4.85 -0.36 10.31
C PHE A 48 -5.14 -1.66 9.56
N VAL A 49 -4.47 -2.76 9.90
CA VAL A 49 -4.73 -4.08 9.27
C VAL A 49 -6.17 -4.52 9.47
N ARG A 50 -6.67 -4.43 10.70
CA ARG A 50 -8.06 -4.79 11.00
C ARG A 50 -9.02 -3.91 10.20
N HIS A 51 -8.78 -2.60 10.17
CA HIS A 51 -9.61 -1.66 9.43
C HIS A 51 -9.62 -1.95 7.92
N ALA A 52 -8.44 -2.19 7.33
CA ALA A 52 -8.30 -2.55 5.91
C ALA A 52 -9.03 -3.86 5.57
N ARG A 53 -9.03 -4.84 6.47
CA ARG A 53 -9.73 -6.12 6.27
C ARG A 53 -11.24 -6.00 6.43
N ASP A 54 -11.70 -5.26 7.44
CA ASP A 54 -13.11 -5.28 7.86
C ASP A 54 -13.98 -4.32 7.03
N SER A 55 -13.44 -3.17 6.62
CA SER A 55 -14.20 -2.16 5.84
C SER A 55 -13.45 -1.56 4.65
N GLY A 56 -12.19 -1.92 4.46
CA GLY A 56 -11.31 -1.26 3.50
C GLY A 56 -10.86 0.12 3.97
N VAL A 57 -9.77 0.62 3.39
CA VAL A 57 -9.28 1.99 3.65
C VAL A 57 -9.22 2.76 2.33
N GLN A 58 -9.87 3.92 2.30
CA GLN A 58 -9.83 4.86 1.18
C GLN A 58 -8.82 5.97 1.47
N CYS A 59 -8.02 6.34 0.47
CA CYS A 59 -7.02 7.39 0.59
C CYS A 59 -6.96 8.32 -0.63
N GLY A 60 -8.05 9.04 -0.86
CA GLY A 60 -8.26 9.86 -2.06
C GLY A 60 -8.93 9.02 -3.15
N GLU A 61 -8.39 9.06 -4.36
CA GLU A 61 -8.88 8.26 -5.50
C GLU A 61 -8.52 6.77 -5.39
N TYR A 62 -7.71 6.37 -4.41
CA TYR A 62 -7.26 5.01 -4.21
C TYR A 62 -8.03 4.34 -3.07
N ALA A 63 -8.38 3.07 -3.27
CA ALA A 63 -8.83 2.16 -2.22
C ALA A 63 -7.79 1.05 -2.05
N LEU A 64 -7.36 0.81 -0.82
CA LEU A 64 -6.41 -0.26 -0.54
C LEU A 64 -7.08 -1.62 -0.66
N ASN A 65 -6.59 -2.45 -1.58
CA ASN A 65 -6.88 -3.88 -1.60
C ASN A 65 -5.72 -4.65 -0.93
N LEU A 66 -5.87 -5.00 0.34
CA LEU A 66 -4.84 -5.69 1.13
C LEU A 66 -5.21 -7.16 1.29
N ALA A 67 -4.34 -8.07 0.83
CA ALA A 67 -4.52 -9.51 1.04
C ALA A 67 -3.97 -9.91 2.40
N ILE A 68 -2.72 -9.52 2.67
CA ILE A 68 -2.01 -9.83 3.91
C ILE A 68 -1.12 -8.66 4.31
N LEU A 69 -1.03 -8.39 5.61
CA LEU A 69 0.06 -7.62 6.19
C LEU A 69 0.73 -8.42 7.28
N HIS A 70 1.97 -8.81 7.02
CA HIS A 70 2.80 -9.54 7.95
C HIS A 70 3.55 -8.54 8.86
N THR A 71 3.16 -8.46 10.13
CA THR A 71 3.69 -7.44 11.07
C THR A 71 4.95 -7.87 11.82
N VAL A 72 5.36 -9.14 11.70
CA VAL A 72 6.58 -9.67 12.30
C VAL A 72 7.54 -10.02 11.17
N PRO A 73 8.42 -9.10 10.74
CA PRO A 73 9.22 -9.32 9.56
C PRO A 73 10.15 -10.54 9.72
N PRO A 74 10.31 -11.37 8.67
CA PRO A 74 11.35 -12.37 8.60
C PRO A 74 12.73 -11.77 8.92
N ALA A 75 13.61 -12.53 9.58
CA ALA A 75 14.89 -12.01 10.09
C ALA A 75 15.79 -11.32 9.03
N GLN A 76 15.67 -11.73 7.76
CA GLN A 76 16.40 -11.13 6.63
C GLN A 76 15.83 -9.78 6.15
N LEU A 77 14.61 -9.43 6.55
CA LEU A 77 13.92 -8.19 6.19
C LEU A 77 14.05 -7.17 7.32
N THR A 78 15.25 -6.59 7.46
CA THR A 78 15.57 -5.68 8.57
C THR A 78 15.22 -4.23 8.27
N SER A 79 15.09 -3.42 9.34
CA SER A 79 14.82 -1.98 9.21
C SER A 79 15.96 -1.24 8.52
N GLU A 80 17.21 -1.65 8.75
CA GLU A 80 18.40 -1.07 8.14
C GLU A 80 18.39 -1.30 6.63
N LEU A 81 18.08 -2.53 6.19
CA LEU A 81 17.98 -2.83 4.76
C LEU A 81 16.86 -2.03 4.11
N ALA A 82 15.69 -1.94 4.75
CA ALA A 82 14.55 -1.20 4.23
C ALA A 82 14.85 0.31 4.09
N LEU A 83 15.48 0.92 5.11
CA LEU A 83 15.85 2.33 5.08
C LEU A 83 16.99 2.61 4.08
N GLN A 84 17.96 1.71 3.93
CA GLN A 84 19.00 1.83 2.91
C GLN A 84 18.43 1.73 1.49
N ALA A 85 17.43 0.86 1.28
CA ALA A 85 16.74 0.69 0.00
C ALA A 85 15.99 1.96 -0.47
N LEU A 86 15.81 2.97 0.39
CA LEU A 86 15.26 4.27 -0.02
C LEU A 86 16.22 5.02 -0.95
N HIS A 87 17.52 4.91 -0.70
CA HIS A 87 18.55 5.75 -1.34
C HIS A 87 19.52 4.96 -2.23
N ASP A 88 19.57 3.64 -2.08
CA ASP A 88 20.50 2.78 -2.81
C ASP A 88 19.73 1.78 -3.69
N LYS A 89 19.93 1.87 -5.02
CA LYS A 89 19.29 0.98 -6.01
C LYS A 89 19.72 -0.49 -5.85
N ALA A 90 20.97 -0.77 -5.45
CA ALA A 90 21.44 -2.12 -5.19
C ALA A 90 20.76 -2.70 -3.94
N LYS A 91 20.59 -1.89 -2.89
CA LYS A 91 19.84 -2.28 -1.69
C LYS A 91 18.36 -2.46 -1.99
N ARG A 92 17.77 -1.63 -2.83
CA ARG A 92 16.39 -1.78 -3.32
C ARG A 92 16.20 -3.09 -4.09
N LYS A 93 17.13 -3.43 -4.99
CA LYS A 93 17.17 -4.74 -5.68
C LYS A 93 17.30 -5.90 -4.71
N GLN A 94 18.17 -5.79 -3.70
CA GLN A 94 18.36 -6.81 -2.68
C GLN A 94 17.06 -7.02 -1.88
N LEU A 95 16.46 -5.94 -1.38
CA LEU A 95 15.18 -6.00 -0.66
C LEU A 95 14.08 -6.61 -1.53
N GLY A 96 13.96 -6.16 -2.79
CA GLY A 96 12.95 -6.69 -3.71
C GLY A 96 13.06 -8.20 -3.92
N ARG A 97 14.29 -8.74 -4.09
CA ARG A 97 14.52 -10.19 -4.18
C ARG A 97 14.11 -10.93 -2.90
N LEU A 98 14.36 -10.34 -1.73
CA LEU A 98 13.96 -10.96 -0.46
C LEU A 98 12.45 -10.95 -0.27
N LEU A 99 11.78 -9.86 -0.67
CA LEU A 99 10.32 -9.75 -0.63
C LEU A 99 9.65 -10.77 -1.55
N THR A 100 10.02 -10.75 -2.83
CA THR A 100 9.40 -11.61 -3.85
C THR A 100 9.85 -13.06 -3.76
N GLY A 101 10.98 -13.35 -3.11
CA GLY A 101 11.49 -14.70 -2.87
C GLY A 101 11.07 -15.32 -1.54
N PHE A 102 10.47 -14.56 -0.61
CA PHE A 102 10.01 -15.10 0.67
C PHE A 102 8.84 -16.06 0.48
N ARG A 103 8.86 -17.21 1.17
CA ARG A 103 7.82 -18.22 1.07
C ARG A 103 7.53 -18.80 2.44
N ASP A 104 6.27 -18.76 2.86
CA ASP A 104 5.76 -19.52 4.01
C ASP A 104 4.30 -19.91 3.78
N LYS A 105 3.67 -20.58 4.76
CA LYS A 105 2.28 -21.02 4.68
C LYS A 105 1.26 -19.88 4.57
N SER A 106 1.63 -18.67 4.97
CA SER A 106 0.77 -17.49 4.93
C SER A 106 1.01 -16.64 3.68
N VAL A 107 2.17 -16.77 3.03
CA VAL A 107 2.59 -15.94 1.89
C VAL A 107 3.26 -16.80 0.82
N GLU A 108 2.45 -17.63 0.15
CA GLU A 108 2.94 -18.60 -0.84
C GLU A 108 3.54 -17.97 -2.11
N ARG A 109 3.12 -16.76 -2.47
CA ARG A 109 3.65 -16.02 -3.64
C ARG A 109 4.72 -14.99 -3.28
N GLY A 110 5.04 -14.87 -1.99
CA GLY A 110 5.91 -13.82 -1.46
C GLY A 110 5.22 -12.47 -1.28
N PHE A 111 6.01 -11.50 -0.83
CA PHE A 111 5.57 -10.13 -0.59
C PHE A 111 5.66 -9.32 -1.88
N ASP A 112 4.61 -8.55 -2.15
CA ASP A 112 4.56 -7.58 -3.23
C ASP A 112 5.32 -6.31 -2.86
N ALA A 113 5.32 -5.93 -1.57
CA ALA A 113 6.00 -4.75 -1.08
C ALA A 113 6.28 -4.80 0.43
N ALA A 114 7.09 -3.86 0.89
CA ALA A 114 7.28 -3.55 2.31
C ALA A 114 6.64 -2.19 2.66
N LEU A 115 5.99 -2.13 3.81
CA LEU A 115 5.65 -0.89 4.51
C LEU A 115 6.69 -0.67 5.62
N ALA A 116 7.75 0.06 5.31
CA ALA A 116 8.77 0.42 6.29
C ALA A 116 8.41 1.75 6.96
N TYR A 117 8.81 1.95 8.22
CA TYR A 117 8.47 3.19 8.93
C TYR A 117 9.45 3.58 10.03
N GLU A 118 9.65 4.89 10.19
CA GLU A 118 10.53 5.47 11.21
C GLU A 118 9.97 6.77 11.79
N VAL A 119 10.40 7.14 12.99
CA VAL A 119 10.20 8.51 13.51
C VAL A 119 11.50 9.28 13.37
N ARG A 120 11.42 10.43 12.69
CA ARG A 120 12.55 11.34 12.51
C ARG A 120 12.08 12.79 12.61
N GLN A 121 12.73 13.58 13.46
CA GLN A 121 12.42 15.01 13.65
C GLN A 121 10.94 15.29 13.97
N GLY A 122 10.33 14.49 14.85
CA GLY A 122 8.92 14.64 15.25
C GLY A 122 7.91 14.27 14.16
N GLN A 123 8.36 13.61 13.09
CA GLN A 123 7.52 13.11 12.01
C GLN A 123 7.60 11.58 11.96
N LEU A 124 6.45 10.93 11.88
CA LEU A 124 6.35 9.55 11.42
C LEU A 124 6.47 9.57 9.89
N ARG A 125 7.40 8.78 9.36
CA ARG A 125 7.57 8.55 7.93
C ARG A 125 7.19 7.12 7.61
N LEU A 126 6.30 6.95 6.63
CA LEU A 126 5.84 5.68 6.11
C LEU A 126 6.39 5.54 4.69
N TYR A 127 6.98 4.40 4.41
CA TYR A 127 7.67 4.09 3.17
C TYR A 127 7.04 2.86 2.53
N GLY A 128 6.40 3.04 1.38
CA GLY A 128 6.00 1.92 0.52
C GLY A 128 7.15 1.57 -0.41
N ILE A 129 7.70 0.36 -0.29
CA ILE A 129 8.82 -0.10 -1.11
C ILE A 129 8.38 -1.35 -1.87
N SER A 130 8.20 -1.24 -3.18
CA SER A 130 7.81 -2.38 -4.01
C SER A 130 8.91 -3.44 -4.08
N GLY A 131 8.50 -4.70 -4.24
CA GLY A 131 9.37 -5.79 -4.65
C GLY A 131 9.90 -5.64 -6.08
N ALA A 132 9.23 -4.85 -6.93
CA ALA A 132 9.73 -4.46 -8.24
C ALA A 132 10.89 -3.47 -8.07
N SER A 133 12.08 -3.88 -8.50
CA SER A 133 13.32 -3.18 -8.14
C SER A 133 13.57 -1.85 -8.85
N ASP A 134 12.78 -1.56 -9.87
CA ASP A 134 12.77 -0.35 -10.69
C ASP A 134 11.80 0.71 -10.18
N GLU A 135 10.84 0.33 -9.32
CA GLU A 135 9.91 1.26 -8.70
C GLU A 135 10.58 2.14 -7.64
N GLN A 136 10.18 3.41 -7.62
CA GLN A 136 10.63 4.33 -6.57
C GLN A 136 9.80 4.13 -5.30
N PRO A 137 10.43 4.22 -4.11
CA PRO A 137 9.70 4.20 -2.86
C PRO A 137 8.70 5.36 -2.77
N VAL A 138 7.49 5.06 -2.31
CA VAL A 138 6.49 6.06 -1.96
C VAL A 138 6.75 6.51 -0.53
N VAL A 139 6.84 7.82 -0.31
CA VAL A 139 7.11 8.39 1.02
C VAL A 139 5.91 9.23 1.46
N VAL A 140 5.34 8.86 2.61
CA VAL A 140 4.28 9.64 3.27
C VAL A 140 4.78 10.08 4.64
N THR A 141 4.67 11.37 4.93
CA THR A 141 5.09 11.94 6.21
C THR A 141 3.88 12.45 6.98
N LEU A 142 3.86 12.17 8.28
CA LEU A 142 2.79 12.57 9.19
C LEU A 142 3.42 13.09 10.50
N PRO A 143 3.03 14.28 11.00
CA PRO A 143 3.49 14.73 12.31
C PRO A 143 3.08 13.71 13.38
N VAL A 144 3.95 13.45 14.37
CA VAL A 144 3.67 12.47 15.45
C VAL A 144 2.35 12.75 16.16
N ALA A 145 2.03 14.03 16.40
CA ALA A 145 0.74 14.43 16.98
C ALA A 145 -0.46 14.06 16.10
N ALA A 146 -0.31 14.11 14.77
CA ALA A 146 -1.35 13.66 13.86
C ALA A 146 -1.40 12.13 13.75
N ALA A 147 -0.26 11.45 13.83
CA ALA A 147 -0.14 9.99 13.80
C ALA A 147 -0.80 9.29 15.02
N ALA A 148 -0.96 10.00 16.14
CA ALA A 148 -1.74 9.53 17.29
C ALA A 148 -3.23 9.32 16.97
N ARG A 149 -3.77 10.00 15.93
CA ARG A 149 -5.15 9.81 15.48
C ARG A 149 -5.19 8.67 14.46
N GLN A 150 -5.90 7.58 14.81
CA GLN A 150 -5.92 6.36 14.00
C GLN A 150 -6.35 6.63 12.55
N GLU A 151 -7.40 7.40 12.33
CA GLU A 151 -7.88 7.77 10.99
C GLU A 151 -6.77 8.41 10.13
N ARG A 152 -5.96 9.29 10.71
CA ARG A 152 -4.85 9.96 10.01
C ARG A 152 -3.72 8.99 9.71
N PHE A 153 -3.44 8.06 10.63
CA PHE A 153 -2.48 6.98 10.41
C PHE A 153 -2.94 6.08 9.26
N ASP A 154 -4.20 5.66 9.25
CA ASP A 154 -4.75 4.74 8.24
C ASP A 154 -4.68 5.34 6.84
N VAL A 155 -5.08 6.61 6.70
CA VAL A 155 -4.97 7.33 5.42
C VAL A 155 -3.52 7.44 4.98
N ALA A 156 -2.59 7.75 5.89
CA ALA A 156 -1.18 7.85 5.55
C ALA A 156 -0.57 6.51 5.14
N ALA A 157 -0.90 5.43 5.84
CA ALA A 157 -0.47 4.07 5.51
C ALA A 157 -1.04 3.62 4.17
N CYS A 158 -2.33 3.85 3.93
CA CYS A 158 -2.96 3.60 2.63
C CYS A 158 -2.25 4.36 1.50
N LYS A 159 -2.00 5.66 1.65
CA LYS A 159 -1.28 6.45 0.63
C LYS A 159 0.12 5.91 0.33
N ALA A 160 0.79 5.35 1.34
CA ALA A 160 2.13 4.80 1.16
C ALA A 160 2.12 3.52 0.31
N VAL A 161 1.04 2.75 0.29
CA VAL A 161 1.02 1.40 -0.32
C VAL A 161 0.00 1.18 -1.43
N ALA A 162 -1.05 2.00 -1.52
CA ALA A 162 -2.17 1.77 -2.42
C ALA A 162 -1.83 1.94 -3.91
N SER A 163 -0.76 2.66 -4.24
CA SER A 163 -0.28 2.81 -5.62
C SER A 163 0.78 1.77 -6.01
N LEU A 164 1.16 0.87 -5.11
CA LEU A 164 2.20 -0.12 -5.38
C LEU A 164 1.65 -1.26 -6.26
N PRO A 165 2.47 -1.79 -7.18
CA PRO A 165 2.04 -2.89 -8.04
C PRO A 165 1.92 -4.20 -7.23
N VAL A 166 0.96 -5.03 -7.63
CA VAL A 166 0.91 -6.46 -7.25
C VAL A 166 1.78 -7.22 -8.25
N LEU A 167 2.71 -8.04 -7.77
CA LEU A 167 3.80 -8.58 -8.58
C LEU A 167 3.60 -10.01 -9.06
N ALA A 168 2.74 -10.77 -8.39
CA ALA A 168 2.41 -12.14 -8.78
C ALA A 168 1.00 -12.20 -9.37
N GLU A 169 0.88 -12.77 -10.57
CA GLU A 169 -0.38 -13.32 -11.08
C GLU A 169 -0.66 -14.68 -10.39
N PRO A 170 -1.95 -15.06 -10.21
CA PRO A 170 -2.36 -16.28 -9.51
C PRO A 170 -1.84 -17.58 -10.13
#